data_AF-A0A4Y2T0L0-F1
#
_entry.id   AF-A0A4Y2T0L0-F1
#
_cell.length_a   1.000
_cell.length_b   1.000
_cell.length_c   1.000
_cell.angle_alpha   90.00
_cell.angle_beta   90.00
_cell.angle_gamma   90.00
#
_symmetry.space_group_name_H-M   'P 1'
#
loop_
_entity.id
_entity.type
_entity.pdbx_description
1 polymer ?
#
loop_
_entity_poly.entity_id
_entity_poly.type
_entity_poly.pdbx_seq_one_letter_code
_entity_poly.pdbx_strand_id
1 'polypeptide(L)' 'MQKQVDCKDCQKNYEEYSGGMESECAIRMFQRSVSTRNVRYAKYLGDGDSKGFLKISESKVYDEELVVEKLACIGHV' A
#
# COMPACT_ATOMS: atom_id res chain seq x y z
N MET A 1 -25.81 12.39 6.27
CA MET A 1 -26.07 13.33 5.17
C MET A 1 -25.09 13.00 4.04
N GLN A 2 -25.49 12.13 3.11
CA GLN A 2 -24.65 11.82 1.94
C GLN A 2 -25.02 12.83 0.84
N LYS A 3 -24.07 13.71 0.50
CA LYS A 3 -24.17 14.52 -0.72
C LYS A 3 -23.39 13.79 -1.80
N GLN A 4 -24.12 13.30 -2.78
CA GLN A 4 -23.58 12.75 -4.02
C GLN A 4 -23.16 13.93 -4.91
N VAL A 5 -21.90 13.91 -5.34
CA VAL A 5 -21.34 14.84 -6.34
C VAL A 5 -21.10 14.02 -7.59
N ASP A 6 -21.66 14.47 -8.71
CA ASP A 6 -21.53 13.88 -10.04
C ASP A 6 -20.05 13.60 -10.39
N CYS A 7 -19.71 12.33 -10.61
CA CYS A 7 -18.40 11.90 -11.09
C CYS A 7 -18.59 10.58 -11.85
N LYS A 8 -18.17 10.53 -13.12
CA LYS A 8 -18.22 9.34 -13.97
C LYS A 8 -17.72 8.11 -13.19
N ASP A 9 -18.61 7.14 -12.96
CA ASP A 9 -18.43 5.87 -12.25
C ASP A 9 -17.20 5.77 -11.31
N CYS A 10 -17.32 6.34 -10.10
CA CYS A 10 -16.36 6.05 -9.04
C CYS A 10 -16.55 4.60 -8.55
N GLN A 11 -15.60 3.72 -8.87
CA GLN A 11 -15.62 2.33 -8.41
C GLN A 11 -14.88 2.17 -7.08
N LYS A 12 -15.60 1.67 -6.07
CA LYS A 12 -15.01 1.26 -4.79
C LYS A 12 -14.04 0.09 -5.03
N ASN A 13 -12.78 0.24 -4.64
CA ASN A 13 -11.73 -0.80 -4.81
C ASN A 13 -11.25 -1.42 -3.48
N TYR A 14 -11.83 -0.99 -2.36
CA TYR A 14 -11.44 -1.39 -1.02
C TYR A 14 -12.65 -1.26 -0.08
N GLU A 15 -12.87 -2.24 0.79
CA GLU A 15 -14.11 -2.36 1.58
C GLU A 15 -13.94 -2.29 3.09
N GLU A 16 -12.72 -2.49 3.57
CA GLU A 16 -12.37 -2.48 4.99
C GLU A 16 -12.20 -1.06 5.53
N TYR A 17 -11.77 -0.92 6.79
CA TYR A 17 -11.56 0.37 7.43
C TYR A 17 -10.51 1.24 6.71
N SER A 18 -10.75 2.54 6.63
CA SER A 18 -9.93 3.51 5.88
C SER A 18 -8.43 3.44 6.22
N GLY A 19 -8.08 3.20 7.48
CA GLY A 19 -6.68 3.08 7.92
C GLY A 19 -5.92 1.90 7.30
N GLY A 20 -6.60 0.90 6.73
CA GLY A 20 -5.97 -0.21 6.02
C GLY A 20 -5.82 0.00 4.51
N MET A 21 -6.37 1.09 3.96
CA MET A 21 -6.40 1.34 2.52
C MET A 21 -5.00 1.51 1.94
N GLU A 22 -4.11 2.22 2.65
CA GLU A 22 -2.73 2.45 2.20
C GLU A 22 -1.94 1.15 2.09
N SER A 23 -1.94 0.35 3.17
CA SER A 23 -1.20 -0.91 3.22
C SER A 23 -1.73 -1.94 2.23
N GLU A 24 -3.05 -2.05 2.07
CA GLU A 24 -3.65 -2.92 1.07
C GLU A 24 -3.29 -2.49 -0.36
N CYS A 25 -3.33 -1.19 -0.65
CA CYS A 25 -2.97 -0.67 -1.95
C CYS A 25 -1.48 -0.95 -2.26
N ALA A 26 -0.58 -0.72 -1.29
CA ALA A 26 0.84 -1.00 -1.43
C ALA A 26 1.13 -2.47 -1.76
N ILE A 27 0.51 -3.40 -1.02
CA ILE A 27 0.63 -4.85 -1.27
C ILE A 27 0.20 -5.19 -2.70
N ARG A 28 -0.97 -4.69 -3.14
CA ARG A 28 -1.47 -4.92 -4.51
C ARG A 28 -0.54 -4.34 -5.55
N MET A 29 0.04 -3.16 -5.32
CA MET A 29 1.00 -2.56 -6.25
C MET A 29 2.28 -3.40 -6.36
N PHE A 30 2.76 -3.97 -5.25
CA PHE A 30 3.96 -4.80 -5.20
C PHE A 30 3.77 -6.13 -5.93
N GLN A 31 2.62 -6.77 -5.74
CA GLN A 31 2.27 -8.00 -6.46
C GLN A 31 2.08 -7.74 -7.96
N ARG A 32 1.38 -6.65 -8.32
CA ARG A 32 1.15 -6.28 -9.72
C ARG A 32 2.44 -5.90 -10.45
N SER A 33 3.43 -5.33 -9.77
CA SER A 33 4.69 -4.96 -10.43
C SER A 33 5.44 -6.19 -10.95
N VAL A 34 5.37 -7.31 -10.21
CA VAL A 34 5.95 -8.58 -10.65
C VAL A 34 5.16 -9.15 -11.83
N SER A 35 3.83 -9.25 -11.72
CA SER A 35 3.03 -9.88 -12.79
C SER A 35 2.99 -9.08 -14.09
N THR A 36 3.05 -7.74 -14.02
CA THR A 36 2.91 -6.88 -15.21
C THR A 36 4.25 -6.46 -15.83
N ARG A 37 5.31 -6.37 -15.03
CA ARG A 37 6.60 -5.79 -15.46
C ARG A 37 7.82 -6.58 -14.99
N ASN A 38 7.63 -7.65 -14.23
CA ASN A 38 8.70 -8.45 -13.64
C ASN A 38 9.69 -7.62 -12.80
N VAL A 39 9.18 -6.63 -12.04
CA VAL A 39 9.99 -5.78 -11.15
C VAL A 39 9.53 -5.90 -9.70
N ARG A 40 10.48 -5.77 -8.75
CA ARG A 40 10.26 -5.84 -7.31
C ARG A 40 10.67 -4.51 -6.64
N TYR A 41 9.88 -4.03 -5.69
CA TYR A 41 10.20 -2.84 -4.91
C TYR A 41 10.94 -3.21 -3.63
N ALA A 42 12.15 -2.69 -3.45
CA ALA A 42 12.96 -2.99 -2.27
C ALA A 42 12.66 -2.10 -1.06
N LYS A 43 12.01 -0.95 -1.28
CA LYS A 43 11.85 0.11 -0.28
C LYS A 43 10.42 0.62 -0.27
N TYR A 44 9.90 0.91 0.91
CA TYR A 44 8.58 1.49 1.14
C TYR A 44 8.70 2.81 1.89
N LEU A 45 8.08 3.85 1.35
CA LEU A 45 7.94 5.16 1.98
C LEU A 45 6.44 5.44 2.15
N GLY A 46 6.00 5.60 3.40
CA GLY A 46 4.60 5.83 3.76
C GLY A 46 4.46 6.99 4.74
N ASP A 47 3.24 7.52 4.86
CA ASP A 47 2.99 8.84 5.46
C ASP A 47 3.26 8.91 6.98
N GLY A 48 2.93 7.87 7.76
CA GLY A 48 3.14 8.04 9.20
C GLY A 48 2.61 7.00 10.18
N ASP A 49 2.36 5.75 9.80
CA ASP A 49 1.98 4.73 10.79
C ASP A 49 2.78 3.43 10.59
N SER A 50 3.51 3.00 11.63
CA SER A 50 4.29 1.76 11.58
C SER A 50 3.42 0.53 11.32
N LYS A 51 2.10 0.62 11.56
CA LYS A 51 1.12 -0.44 11.26
C LYS A 51 0.99 -0.72 9.77
N GLY A 52 1.13 0.30 8.92
CA GLY A 52 1.04 0.13 7.46
C GLY A 52 2.19 -0.72 6.92
N PHE A 53 3.42 -0.41 7.35
CA PHE A 53 4.60 -1.18 6.99
C PHE A 53 4.57 -2.60 7.59
N LEU A 54 4.10 -2.76 8.83
CA LEU A 54 3.99 -4.07 9.46
C LEU A 54 3.16 -5.03 8.59
N LYS A 55 2.00 -4.59 8.09
CA LYS A 55 1.15 -5.40 7.22
C LYS A 55 1.84 -5.77 5.90
N ILE A 56 2.65 -4.87 5.32
CA ILE A 56 3.44 -5.16 4.11
C ILE A 56 4.51 -6.21 4.43
N SER A 57 5.23 -6.06 5.54
CA SER A 57 6.25 -7.02 5.97
C SER A 57 5.67 -8.40 6.26
N GLU A 58 4.51 -8.46 6.93
CA GLU A 58 3.81 -9.72 7.24
C GLU A 58 3.25 -10.40 5.99
N SER A 59 2.85 -9.61 4.98
CA SER A 59 2.33 -10.15 3.72
C SER A 59 3.36 -10.88 2.86
N LYS A 60 4.67 -10.71 3.15
CA LYS A 60 5.79 -11.34 2.43
C LYS A 60 5.61 -11.27 0.91
N VAL A 61 5.37 -10.06 0.38
CA VAL A 61 5.04 -9.82 -1.04
C VAL A 61 5.99 -10.47 -2.06
N TYR A 62 7.23 -10.75 -1.67
CA TYR A 62 8.28 -11.36 -2.49
C TYR A 62 8.93 -12.55 -1.77
N ASP A 63 8.17 -13.24 -0.92
CA ASP A 63 8.62 -14.37 -0.12
C ASP A 63 9.85 -14.03 0.73
N GLU A 64 10.76 -14.99 0.93
CA GLU A 64 12.01 -14.82 1.66
C GLU A 64 13.13 -14.23 0.79
N GLU A 65 12.90 -14.07 -0.52
CA GLU A 65 13.91 -13.54 -1.45
C GLU A 65 14.18 -12.05 -1.24
N LEU A 66 13.15 -11.27 -0.87
CA LEU A 66 13.27 -9.83 -0.68
C LEU A 66 12.39 -9.35 0.47
N VAL A 67 13.04 -8.87 1.53
CA VAL A 67 12.40 -8.14 2.63
C VAL A 67 12.39 -6.65 2.27
N VAL A 68 11.20 -6.06 2.25
CA VAL A 68 11.03 -4.63 1.93
C VAL A 68 11.53 -3.79 3.09
N GLU A 69 12.37 -2.78 2.82
CA GLU A 69 12.90 -1.85 3.82
C GLU A 69 11.97 -0.64 4.00
N LYS A 70 11.67 -0.26 5.25
CA LYS A 70 10.94 0.98 5.55
C LYS A 70 11.87 2.18 5.47
N LEU A 71 11.52 3.16 4.64
CA LEU A 71 12.12 4.48 4.65
C LEU A 71 11.35 5.42 5.60
N ALA A 72 12.09 6.35 6.21
CA ALA A 72 11.53 7.36 7.10
C ALA A 72 11.64 8.76 6.47
N CYS A 73 10.60 9.57 6.66
CA CYS A 73 10.63 10.98 6.30
C CYS A 73 11.45 11.77 7.33
N ILE A 74 12.49 12.50 6.88
CA ILE A 74 13.41 13.26 7.74
C ILE A 74 12.85 14.60 8.27
N GLY A 75 11.53 14.79 8.26
CA GLY A 75 10.89 16.08 8.63
C GLY A 75 9.43 15.99 9.07
N HIS A 76 8.93 14.80 9.42
CA HIS A 76 7.61 14.65 10.03
C HIS A 76 7.73 14.98 11.53
N VAL A 77 7.05 16.04 12.00
CA VAL A 77 6.99 16.49 13.42
C VAL A 77 5.59 16.23 13.96
#